data_AF-A0A1E3V6V3-F1
#
_entry.id   AF-A0A1E3V6V3-F1
#
_cell.length_a   1.000
_cell.length_b   1.000
_cell.length_c   1.000
_cell.angle_alpha   90.00
_cell.angle_beta   90.00
_cell.angle_gamma   90.00
#
_symmetry.space_group_name_H-M   'P 1'
#
loop_
_entity.id
_entity.type
_entity.pdbx_description
1 polymer ?
#
loop_
_entity_poly.entity_id
_entity_poly.type
_entity_poly.pdbx_seq_one_letter_code
_entity_poly.pdbx_strand_id
1 'polypeptide(L)'
;MTGKFDLRRLVELRALRMRRAEVEAERQHSRHRQAARAVEAAKHESLAHEAGRRLQEEALYSQFVHGPLDQRDLESYRGALDALDHRARRLEEEIHAARQSELREARRKRELAAEYRVKQKLHERVSLLAEEKRRLDAKRANVLSEIDEEDAVRANNRKRSR
;
A
#
# COMPACT_ATOMS: atom_id res chain seq x y z
N MET A 1 -18.73 -19.24 -33.19
CA MET A 1 -17.47 -18.53 -33.47
C MET A 1 -16.63 -18.45 -32.20
N THR A 2 -15.74 -19.41 -31.97
CA THR A 2 -14.79 -19.37 -30.85
C THR A 2 -13.71 -18.36 -31.20
N GLY A 3 -13.85 -17.12 -30.72
CA GLY A 3 -12.82 -16.10 -30.89
C GLY A 3 -11.48 -16.67 -30.44
N LYS A 4 -10.49 -16.69 -31.32
CA LYS A 4 -9.13 -17.14 -31.02
C LYS A 4 -8.61 -16.23 -29.90
N PHE A 5 -8.74 -16.67 -28.65
CA PHE A 5 -8.19 -15.96 -27.50
C PHE A 5 -6.67 -15.99 -27.64
N ASP A 6 -6.09 -14.84 -27.95
CA ASP A 6 -4.66 -14.70 -28.04
C ASP A 6 -4.07 -14.65 -26.63
N LEU A 7 -3.42 -15.75 -26.23
CA LEU A 7 -2.74 -15.87 -24.94
C LEU A 7 -1.68 -14.78 -24.75
N ARG A 8 -1.05 -14.29 -25.84
CA ARG A 8 -0.08 -13.20 -25.77
C ARG A 8 -0.73 -11.91 -25.26
N ARG A 9 -1.87 -11.55 -25.86
CA ARG A 9 -2.68 -10.40 -25.44
C ARG A 9 -3.20 -10.54 -24.00
N LEU A 10 -3.50 -11.76 -23.56
CA LEU A 10 -3.91 -12.03 -22.18
C LEU A 10 -2.77 -11.83 -21.17
N VAL A 11 -1.55 -12.29 -21.50
CA VAL A 11 -0.34 -12.06 -20.70
C VAL A 11 -0.07 -10.56 -20.56
N GLU A 12 -0.09 -9.82 -21.67
CA GLU A 12 0.14 -8.37 -21.68
C GLU A 12 -0.89 -7.62 -20.83
N LEU A 13 -2.17 -7.96 -20.98
CA LEU A 13 -3.24 -7.36 -20.18
C LEU A 13 -3.11 -7.70 -18.69
N ARG A 14 -2.65 -8.91 -18.35
CA ARG A 14 -2.37 -9.29 -16.95
C ARG A 14 -1.16 -8.55 -16.40
N ALA A 15 -0.07 -8.42 -17.16
CA ALA A 15 1.10 -7.65 -16.76
C ALA A 15 0.73 -6.18 -16.48
N LEU A 16 -0.13 -5.58 -17.31
CA LEU A 16 -0.63 -4.22 -17.09
C LEU A 16 -1.47 -4.11 -15.81
N ARG A 17 -2.31 -5.11 -15.51
CA ARG A 17 -3.05 -5.18 -14.23
C ARG A 17 -2.12 -5.34 -13.03
N MET A 18 -1.03 -6.10 -13.16
CA MET A 18 -0.02 -6.25 -12.11
C MET A 18 0.66 -4.92 -11.80
N ARG A 19 1.11 -4.19 -12.83
CA ARG A 19 1.72 -2.87 -12.66
C ARG A 19 0.78 -1.87 -11.98
N ARG A 20 -0.51 -1.88 -12.32
CA ARG A 20 -1.51 -1.04 -11.62
C ARG A 20 -1.63 -1.40 -10.15
N ALA A 21 -1.66 -2.70 -9.82
CA ALA A 21 -1.71 -3.16 -8.44
C ALA A 21 -0.45 -2.80 -7.64
N GLU A 22 0.74 -2.78 -8.27
CA GLU A 22 1.99 -2.31 -7.66
C GLU A 22 1.90 -0.83 -7.31
N VAL A 23 1.48 0.01 -8.26
CA VAL A 23 1.30 1.46 -8.04
C VAL A 23 0.28 1.72 -6.93
N GLU A 24 -0.82 0.96 -6.89
CA GLU A 24 -1.81 1.05 -5.81
C GLU A 24 -1.22 0.65 -4.46
N ALA A 25 -0.41 -0.42 -4.40
CA ALA A 25 0.26 -0.86 -3.19
C ALA A 25 1.29 0.16 -2.68
N GLU A 26 2.06 0.79 -3.57
CA GLU A 26 3.00 1.86 -3.24
C GLU A 26 2.30 3.10 -2.66
N ARG A 27 1.18 3.50 -3.29
CA ARG A 27 0.33 4.60 -2.78
C ARG A 27 -0.22 4.25 -1.40
N GLN A 28 -0.72 3.03 -1.22
CA GLN A 28 -1.23 2.59 0.07
C GLN A 28 -0.12 2.52 1.13
N HIS A 29 1.09 2.10 0.75
CA HIS A 29 2.23 2.10 1.66
C HIS A 29 2.59 3.51 2.12
N SER A 30 2.58 4.47 1.20
CA SER A 30 2.82 5.89 1.51
C SER A 30 1.75 6.46 2.46
N ARG A 31 0.47 6.13 2.23
CA ARG A 31 -0.64 6.52 3.13
C ARG A 31 -0.46 5.93 4.54
N HIS A 32 -0.14 4.64 4.63
CA HIS A 32 0.13 3.99 5.92
C HIS A 32 1.31 4.65 6.66
N ARG A 33 2.41 4.96 5.96
CA ARG A 33 3.54 5.71 6.56
C ARG A 33 3.14 7.09 7.04
N GLN A 34 2.33 7.82 6.27
CA GLN A 34 1.84 9.14 6.67
C GLN A 34 0.97 9.06 7.91
N ALA A 35 0.05 8.08 7.96
CA ALA A 35 -0.80 7.85 9.14
C ALA A 35 0.03 7.49 10.39
N ALA A 36 1.04 6.63 10.24
CA ALA A 36 1.95 6.29 11.34
C ALA A 36 2.73 7.52 11.83
N ARG A 37 3.22 8.37 10.92
CA ARG A 37 3.89 9.64 11.30
C ARG A 37 2.95 10.59 12.02
N ALA A 38 1.67 10.66 11.63
CA ALA A 38 0.68 11.49 12.30
C ALA A 38 0.43 11.02 13.75
N VAL A 39 0.42 9.70 14.00
CA VAL A 39 0.34 9.15 15.36
C VAL A 39 1.54 9.57 16.20
N GLU A 40 2.76 9.46 15.66
CA GLU A 40 3.96 9.86 16.37
C GLU A 40 4.00 11.38 16.62
N ALA A 41 3.60 12.20 15.64
CA ALA A 41 3.48 13.65 15.81
C ALA A 41 2.50 14.01 16.93
N ALA A 42 1.31 13.40 16.97
CA ALA A 42 0.32 13.65 18.02
C ALA A 42 0.83 13.23 19.41
N LYS A 43 1.55 12.10 19.51
CA LYS A 43 2.21 11.68 20.76
C LYS A 43 3.28 12.68 21.19
N HIS A 44 4.10 13.16 20.26
CA HIS A 44 5.12 14.17 20.56
C HIS A 44 4.50 15.48 21.06
N GLU A 45 3.38 15.91 20.47
CA GLU A 45 2.67 17.09 20.92
C GLU A 45 2.07 16.90 22.33
N SER A 46 1.51 15.73 22.62
CA SER A 46 1.06 15.37 23.97
C SER A 46 2.19 15.42 25.00
N LEU A 47 3.36 14.86 24.69
CA LEU A 47 4.52 14.91 25.58
C LEU A 47 5.04 16.34 25.78
N ALA A 48 5.08 17.14 24.72
CA ALA A 48 5.48 18.54 24.80
C ALA A 48 4.49 19.35 25.64
N HIS A 49 3.19 19.09 25.49
CA HIS A 49 2.15 19.67 26.31
C HIS A 49 2.27 19.26 27.78
N GLU A 50 2.52 17.99 28.09
CA GLU A 50 2.74 17.53 29.46
C GLU A 50 3.94 18.21 30.12
N ALA A 51 5.05 18.37 29.38
CA ALA A 51 6.21 19.09 29.87
C ALA A 51 5.90 20.58 30.14
N GLY A 52 5.21 21.25 29.21
CA GLY A 52 4.78 22.63 29.36
C GLY A 52 3.75 22.81 30.49
N ARG A 53 2.81 21.88 30.62
CA ARG A 53 1.80 21.83 31.68
C ARG A 53 2.45 21.79 33.05
N ARG A 54 3.45 20.92 33.27
CA ARG A 54 4.17 20.85 34.56
C ARG A 54 4.82 22.18 34.93
N LEU A 55 5.50 22.83 33.98
CA LEU A 55 6.10 24.14 34.21
C LEU A 55 5.06 25.22 34.52
N GLN A 56 3.92 25.19 33.83
CA GLN A 56 2.82 26.12 34.08
C GLN A 56 2.18 25.86 35.45
N GLU A 57 1.91 24.61 35.81
CA GLU A 57 1.39 24.24 37.13
C GLU A 57 2.35 24.67 38.24
N GLU A 58 3.65 24.41 38.11
CA GLU A 58 4.67 24.88 39.06
C GLU A 58 4.69 26.42 39.17
N ALA A 59 4.60 27.12 38.04
CA ALA A 59 4.53 28.58 38.03
C ALA A 59 3.25 29.09 38.73
N LEU A 60 2.10 28.46 38.49
CA LEU A 60 0.85 28.80 39.19
C LEU A 60 1.00 28.55 40.69
N TYR A 61 1.51 27.38 41.10
CA TYR A 61 1.69 27.04 42.52
C TYR A 61 2.70 27.94 43.24
N SER A 62 3.79 28.35 42.59
CA SER A 62 4.76 29.27 43.20
C SER A 62 4.14 30.64 43.55
N GLN A 63 3.15 31.10 42.79
CA GLN A 63 2.45 32.36 43.09
C GLN A 63 1.62 32.29 44.38
N PHE A 64 1.19 31.10 44.81
CA PHE A 64 0.53 30.89 46.11
C PHE A 64 1.47 31.14 47.31
N VAL A 65 2.79 31.08 47.10
CA VAL A 65 3.78 31.20 48.18
C VAL A 65 4.05 32.67 48.53
N HIS A 66 3.71 33.62 47.67
CA HIS A 66 4.14 35.02 47.77
C HIS A 66 3.14 35.99 48.43
N GLY A 67 1.99 35.51 48.93
CA GLY A 67 1.05 36.33 49.69
C GLY A 67 -0.38 35.79 49.73
N PRO A 68 -1.30 36.46 50.44
CA PRO A 68 -2.70 36.09 50.45
C PRO A 68 -3.31 36.34 49.06
N LEU A 69 -3.90 35.29 48.49
CA LEU A 69 -4.65 35.35 47.23
C LEU A 69 -6.10 35.77 47.50
N ASP A 70 -6.65 36.59 46.62
CA ASP A 70 -8.08 36.89 46.66
C ASP A 70 -8.91 35.80 45.95
N GLN A 71 -10.23 35.89 46.07
CA GLN A 71 -11.12 34.91 45.44
C GLN A 71 -11.03 34.93 43.91
N ARG A 72 -10.74 36.08 43.30
CA ARG A 72 -10.64 36.23 41.85
C ARG A 72 -9.37 35.57 41.33
N ASP A 73 -8.28 35.65 42.07
CA ASP A 73 -7.04 34.94 41.79
C ASP A 73 -7.28 33.43 41.79
N LEU A 74 -7.94 32.90 42.83
CA LEU A 74 -8.28 31.48 42.93
C LEU A 74 -9.15 30.98 41.77
N GLU A 75 -10.15 31.77 41.35
CA GLU A 75 -10.98 31.47 40.18
C GLU A 75 -10.17 31.48 38.88
N SER A 76 -9.24 32.43 38.73
CA SER A 76 -8.32 32.51 37.59
C SER A 76 -7.39 31.29 37.51
N TYR A 77 -6.80 30.87 38.65
CA TYR A 77 -5.98 29.66 38.72
C TYR A 77 -6.75 28.41 38.33
N ARG A 78 -7.97 28.26 38.85
CA ARG A 78 -8.84 27.14 38.52
C ARG A 78 -9.13 27.11 37.01
N GLY A 79 -9.46 28.25 36.42
CA GLY A 79 -9.68 28.35 34.97
C GLY A 79 -8.43 27.98 34.15
N ALA A 80 -7.23 28.35 34.61
CA ALA A 80 -5.98 27.99 33.95
C ALA A 80 -5.70 26.48 34.01
N LEU A 81 -5.91 25.84 35.17
CA LEU A 81 -5.78 24.39 35.33
C LEU A 81 -6.80 23.63 34.48
N ASP A 82 -8.06 24.06 34.50
CA ASP A 82 -9.12 23.47 33.68
C ASP A 82 -8.78 23.58 32.18
N ALA A 83 -8.21 24.70 31.72
CA ALA A 83 -7.76 24.87 30.34
C ALA A 83 -6.64 23.88 29.96
N LEU A 84 -5.68 23.63 30.87
CA LEU A 84 -4.61 22.66 30.65
C LEU A 84 -5.14 21.23 30.58
N ASP A 85 -6.07 20.87 31.46
CA ASP A 85 -6.74 19.57 31.43
C ASP A 85 -7.57 19.39 30.15
N HIS A 86 -8.31 20.42 29.75
CA HIS A 86 -9.06 20.40 28.50
C HIS A 86 -8.15 20.21 27.29
N ARG A 87 -6.98 20.86 27.26
CA ARG A 87 -6.01 20.67 26.17
C ARG A 87 -5.42 19.25 26.19
N ALA A 88 -5.09 18.71 27.35
CA ALA A 88 -4.61 17.34 27.48
C ALA A 88 -5.62 16.31 26.92
N ARG A 89 -6.90 16.43 27.29
CA ARG A 89 -7.97 15.56 26.76
C ARG A 89 -8.10 15.64 25.24
N ARG A 90 -8.03 16.84 24.66
CA ARG A 90 -8.06 17.01 23.19
C ARG A 90 -6.89 16.31 22.51
N LEU A 91 -5.68 16.39 23.09
CA LEU A 91 -4.50 15.71 22.54
C LEU A 91 -4.64 14.18 22.62
N GLU A 92 -5.22 13.65 23.69
CA GLU A 92 -5.56 12.22 23.79
C GLU A 92 -6.55 11.79 22.71
N GLU A 93 -7.62 12.57 22.49
CA GLU A 93 -8.60 12.33 21.42
C GLU A 93 -7.95 12.35 20.03
N GLU A 94 -7.05 13.30 19.76
CA GLU A 94 -6.28 13.39 18.51
C GLU A 94 -5.36 12.17 18.32
N ILE A 95 -4.67 11.71 19.37
CA ILE A 95 -3.87 10.47 19.33
C ILE A 95 -4.76 9.27 19.03
N HIS A 96 -5.91 9.15 19.68
CA HIS A 96 -6.85 8.06 19.44
C HIS A 96 -7.38 8.08 17.99
N ALA A 97 -7.76 9.25 17.47
CA ALA A 97 -8.21 9.41 16.09
C ALA A 97 -7.09 9.04 15.09
N ALA A 98 -5.86 9.48 15.33
CA ALA A 98 -4.71 9.15 14.51
C ALA A 98 -4.43 7.63 14.51
N ARG A 99 -4.50 6.98 15.67
CA ARG A 99 -4.33 5.51 15.79
C ARG A 99 -5.41 4.76 15.03
N GLN A 100 -6.66 5.19 15.13
CA GLN A 100 -7.76 4.58 14.37
C GLN A 100 -7.55 4.72 12.87
N SER A 101 -7.05 5.87 12.41
CA SER A 101 -6.68 6.08 11.00
C SER A 101 -5.54 5.15 10.57
N GLU A 102 -4.47 5.03 11.36
CA GLU A 102 -3.32 4.15 11.08
C GLU A 102 -3.76 2.68 10.97
N LEU A 103 -4.63 2.22 11.87
CA LEU A 103 -5.18 0.87 11.85
C LEU A 103 -6.00 0.60 10.58
N ARG A 104 -6.81 1.56 10.12
CA ARG A 104 -7.58 1.44 8.87
C ARG A 104 -6.66 1.33 7.67
N GLU A 105 -5.63 2.18 7.60
CA GLU A 105 -4.68 2.17 6.49
C GLU A 105 -3.79 0.91 6.51
N ALA A 106 -3.42 0.41 7.69
CA ALA A 106 -2.71 -0.85 7.87
C ALA A 106 -3.56 -2.05 7.42
N ARG A 107 -4.87 -2.07 7.73
CA ARG A 107 -5.80 -3.09 7.27
C ARG A 107 -5.91 -3.10 5.74
N ARG A 108 -6.14 -1.93 5.13
CA ARG A 108 -6.19 -1.78 3.66
C ARG A 108 -4.89 -2.24 2.99
N LYS A 109 -3.73 -1.93 3.59
CA LYS A 109 -2.43 -2.41 3.10
C LYS A 109 -2.35 -3.94 3.09
N ARG A 110 -2.85 -4.62 4.13
CA ARG A 110 -2.89 -6.09 4.20
C ARG A 110 -3.85 -6.67 3.16
N GLU A 111 -5.01 -6.06 2.98
CA GLU A 111 -6.01 -6.48 1.98
C GLU A 111 -5.44 -6.37 0.56
N LEU A 112 -4.84 -5.23 0.20
CA LEU A 112 -4.19 -5.06 -1.12
C LEU A 112 -3.02 -6.02 -1.33
N ALA A 113 -2.23 -6.32 -0.29
CA ALA A 113 -1.15 -7.30 -0.39
C ALA A 113 -1.69 -8.72 -0.65
N ALA A 114 -2.81 -9.08 -0.02
CA ALA A 114 -3.47 -10.37 -0.27
C ALA A 114 -4.02 -10.44 -1.71
N GLU A 115 -4.68 -9.38 -2.19
CA GLU A 115 -5.16 -9.30 -3.57
C GLU A 115 -4.02 -9.38 -4.58
N TYR A 116 -2.90 -8.68 -4.32
CA TYR A 116 -1.73 -8.70 -5.17
C TYR A 116 -1.19 -10.12 -5.34
N ARG A 117 -1.06 -10.88 -4.25
CA ARG A 117 -0.62 -12.29 -4.28
C ARG A 117 -1.53 -13.16 -5.14
N VAL A 118 -2.85 -12.96 -5.05
CA VAL A 118 -3.82 -13.69 -5.89
C VAL A 118 -3.65 -13.32 -7.37
N LYS A 119 -3.54 -12.03 -7.68
CA LYS A 119 -3.32 -11.53 -9.04
C LYS A 119 -2.00 -12.04 -9.62
N GLN A 120 -0.95 -12.10 -8.81
CA GLN A 120 0.38 -12.61 -9.17
C GLN A 120 0.32 -14.09 -9.55
N LYS A 121 -0.25 -14.94 -8.70
CA LYS A 121 -0.41 -16.38 -9.00
C LYS A 121 -1.15 -16.64 -10.32
N LEU A 122 -2.18 -15.84 -10.59
CA LEU A 122 -2.92 -15.93 -11.85
C LEU A 122 -2.08 -15.47 -13.04
N HIS A 123 -1.30 -14.39 -12.89
CA HIS A 123 -0.38 -13.93 -13.93
C HIS A 123 0.66 -14.99 -14.26
N GLU A 124 1.32 -15.56 -13.25
CA GLU A 124 2.30 -16.64 -13.39
C GLU A 124 1.72 -17.84 -14.14
N ARG A 125 0.53 -18.31 -13.73
CA ARG A 125 -0.16 -19.42 -14.39
C ARG A 125 -0.44 -19.14 -15.87
N VAL A 126 -0.90 -17.93 -16.20
CA VAL A 126 -1.19 -17.56 -17.59
C VAL A 126 0.09 -17.43 -18.41
N SER A 127 1.17 -16.90 -17.82
CA SER A 127 2.48 -16.81 -18.47
C SER A 127 3.03 -18.20 -18.80
N LEU A 128 2.95 -19.15 -17.87
CA LEU A 128 3.36 -20.54 -18.10
C LEU A 128 2.57 -21.18 -19.25
N LEU A 129 1.24 -21.04 -19.27
CA LEU A 129 0.40 -21.56 -20.35
C LEU A 129 0.74 -20.93 -21.71
N ALA A 130 1.07 -19.63 -21.73
CA ALA A 130 1.48 -18.96 -22.96
C ALA A 130 2.84 -19.46 -23.45
N GLU A 131 3.79 -19.73 -22.56
CA GLU A 131 5.08 -20.32 -22.89
C GLU A 131 4.95 -21.76 -23.41
N GLU A 132 4.13 -22.59 -22.77
CA GLU A 132 3.82 -23.94 -23.22
C GLU A 132 3.22 -23.94 -24.62
N LYS A 133 2.23 -23.07 -24.88
CA LYS A 133 1.64 -22.94 -26.21
C LYS A 133 2.69 -22.53 -27.25
N ARG A 134 3.54 -21.55 -26.94
CA ARG A 134 4.62 -21.13 -27.85
C ARG A 134 5.57 -22.29 -28.18
N ARG A 135 5.93 -23.12 -27.19
CA ARG A 135 6.76 -24.32 -27.41
C ARG A 135 6.08 -25.33 -28.32
N LEU A 136 4.78 -25.57 -28.13
CA LEU A 136 4.01 -26.49 -28.97
C LEU A 136 3.84 -25.96 -30.40
N ASP A 137 3.57 -24.67 -30.56
CA ASP A 137 3.44 -24.02 -31.86
C ASP A 137 4.78 -24.06 -32.62
N ALA A 138 5.91 -23.85 -31.94
CA ALA A 138 7.24 -24.00 -32.52
C ALA A 138 7.55 -25.44 -32.96
N LYS A 139 7.21 -26.44 -32.14
CA LYS A 139 7.36 -27.86 -32.52
C LYS A 139 6.53 -28.21 -33.75
N ARG A 140 5.29 -27.72 -33.83
CA ARG A 140 4.41 -27.92 -35.00
C ARG A 140 4.99 -27.27 -36.25
N ALA A 141 5.49 -26.04 -36.13
CA ALA A 141 6.13 -25.34 -37.25
C ALA A 141 7.36 -26.10 -37.76
N ASN A 142 8.18 -26.65 -36.86
CA ASN A 142 9.33 -27.48 -37.25
C ASN A 142 8.90 -28.74 -38.03
N VAL A 143 7.89 -29.47 -37.53
CA VAL A 143 7.37 -30.66 -38.23
C VAL A 143 6.81 -30.31 -39.61
N LEU A 144 6.11 -29.18 -39.74
CA LEU A 144 5.62 -28.71 -41.04
C LEU A 144 6.76 -28.35 -41.99
N SER A 145 7.82 -27.71 -41.48
CA SER A 145 9.03 -27.41 -42.26
C SER A 145 9.71 -28.69 -42.77
N GLU A 146 9.83 -29.71 -41.93
CA GLU A 146 10.40 -31.01 -42.32
C GLU A 146 9.59 -31.67 -43.45
N ILE A 147 8.25 -31.61 -43.38
CA ILE A 147 7.36 -32.13 -44.44
C ILE A 147 7.53 -31.31 -45.74
N ASP A 148 7.56 -29.98 -45.66
CA ASP A 148 7.74 -29.11 -46.82
C ASP A 148 9.10 -29.33 -47.49
N GLU A 149 10.15 -29.58 -46.71
CA GLU A 149 11.49 -29.96 -47.18
C GLU A 149 11.48 -31.32 -47.89
N GLU A 150 10.84 -32.35 -47.33
CA GLU A 150 10.69 -33.66 -47.97
C GLU A 150 9.94 -33.58 -49.31
N ASP A 151 8.85 -32.81 -49.35
CA ASP A 151 8.06 -32.61 -50.56
C ASP A 151 8.83 -31.82 -51.64
N ALA A 152 9.62 -30.82 -51.24
CA ALA A 152 10.52 -30.09 -52.14
C ALA A 152 11.63 -30.99 -52.72
N VAL A 153 12.20 -31.89 -51.91
CA VAL A 153 13.20 -32.87 -52.36
C VAL A 153 12.59 -33.88 -53.34
N ARG A 154 11.38 -34.41 -53.06
CA ARG A 154 10.67 -35.32 -53.97
C ARG A 154 10.32 -34.67 -55.31
N ALA A 155 9.89 -33.41 -55.30
CA ALA A 155 9.61 -32.65 -56.51
C ALA A 155 10.87 -32.43 -57.37
N ASN A 156 12.02 -32.20 -56.75
CA ASN A 156 13.31 -32.05 -57.45
C ASN A 156 13.85 -33.38 -58.00
N ASN A 157 13.66 -34.49 -57.28
CA ASN A 157 14.08 -35.82 -57.76
C ASN A 157 13.29 -36.27 -59.01
N ARG A 158 11.99 -35.95 -59.10
CA ARG A 158 11.18 -36.21 -60.32
C ARG A 158 11.57 -35.38 -61.54
N LYS A 159 12.17 -34.20 -61.35
CA LYS A 159 12.66 -33.35 -62.45
C LYS A 159 14.02 -33.80 -62.99
N ARG A 160 14.84 -34.48 -62.19
CA ARG A 160 16.16 -35.01 -62.58
C ARG A 160 16.11 -36.39 -63.24
N SER A 161 15.03 -37.13 -63.09
CA SER A 161 14.84 -38.48 -63.66
C SER A 161 14.14 -38.49 -65.02
N ARG A 162 14.03 -37.35 -65.69
CA ARG A 162 13.54 -37.17 -67.07
C ARG A 162 14.66 -36.64 -67.92
#